data_AF-A0A0Q7NTS0-F1
#
_entry.id   AF-A0A0Q7NTS0-F1
#
_cell.length_a   1.000
_cell.length_b   1.000
_cell.length_c   1.000
_cell.angle_alpha   90.00
_cell.angle_beta   90.00
_cell.angle_gamma   90.00
#
_symmetry.space_group_name_H-M   'P 1'
#
loop_
_entity.id
_entity.type
_entity.pdbx_description
1 polymer ?
#
loop_
_entity_poly.entity_id
_entity_poly.type
_entity_poly.pdbx_seq_one_letter_code
_entity_poly.pdbx_strand_id
1 'polypeptide(L)'
;MTQVTICKWGNSSAIKLPKAAMNELSLANGDTVDLTVSNGQVILEKARLQLAPPLPEMIAEMDRLGWENEPGSVDWGPDAGSERISDRD
;
A
#
# COMPACT_ATOMS: atom_id res chain seq x y z
N MET A 1 -7.50 3.64 -30.25
CA MET A 1 -8.67 4.18 -29.53
C MET A 1 -9.65 3.03 -29.34
N THR A 2 -9.90 2.61 -28.09
CA THR A 2 -10.83 1.51 -27.81
C THR A 2 -12.08 2.10 -27.17
N GLN A 3 -13.25 1.82 -27.74
CA GLN A 3 -14.53 2.19 -27.12
C GLN A 3 -14.93 1.11 -26.12
N VAL A 4 -15.41 1.53 -24.95
CA VAL A 4 -15.95 0.66 -23.91
C VAL A 4 -17.35 1.10 -23.55
N THR A 5 -18.17 0.18 -23.08
CA THR A 5 -19.56 0.45 -22.69
C THR A 5 -19.72 0.36 -21.18
N ILE A 6 -20.56 1.22 -20.63
CA ILE A 6 -20.98 1.15 -19.22
C ILE A 6 -22.04 0.06 -19.08
N CYS A 7 -21.85 -0.84 -18.13
CA CYS A 7 -22.80 -1.90 -17.78
C CYS A 7 -23.25 -1.77 -16.32
N LYS A 8 -24.40 -2.35 -15.98
CA LYS A 8 -24.87 -2.46 -14.61
C LYS A 8 -24.15 -3.61 -13.88
N TRP A 9 -23.59 -3.32 -12.70
CA TRP A 9 -23.02 -4.30 -11.79
C TRP A 9 -23.62 -4.09 -10.39
N GLY A 10 -24.59 -4.93 -10.03
CA GLY A 10 -25.39 -4.73 -8.82
C GLY A 10 -26.17 -3.41 -8.88
N ASN A 11 -25.98 -2.56 -7.87
CA ASN A 11 -26.59 -1.22 -7.79
C ASN A 11 -25.74 -0.12 -8.43
N SER A 12 -24.59 -0.47 -9.02
CA SER A 12 -23.64 0.49 -9.56
C SER A 12 -23.44 0.31 -11.06
N SER A 13 -22.85 1.33 -11.67
CA SER A 13 -22.36 1.29 -13.05
C SER A 13 -20.89 0.88 -13.07
N ALA A 14 -20.50 0.09 -14.07
CA ALA A 14 -19.13 -0.39 -14.25
C ALA A 14 -18.73 -0.29 -15.72
N ILE A 15 -17.43 -0.18 -15.99
CA ILE A 15 -16.85 -0.30 -17.33
C ILE A 15 -16.07 -1.62 -17.42
N LYS A 16 -16.14 -2.28 -18.57
CA LYS A 16 -15.30 -3.45 -18.85
C LYS A 16 -13.95 -2.98 -19.40
N LEU A 17 -12.91 -3.10 -18.59
CA LEU A 17 -11.56 -2.79 -19.03
C LEU A 17 -11.01 -3.93 -19.91
N PRO A 18 -10.53 -3.65 -21.14
CA PRO A 18 -9.89 -4.66 -21.97
C PRO A 18 -8.65 -5.25 -21.30
N LYS A 19 -8.38 -6.53 -21.52
CA LYS A 19 -7.18 -7.21 -20.98
C LYS A 19 -5.87 -6.49 -21.32
N ALA A 20 -5.78 -5.89 -22.52
CA ALA A 20 -4.63 -5.11 -22.92
C ALA A 20 -4.37 -3.91 -21.99
N ALA A 21 -5.42 -3.16 -21.63
CA ALA A 21 -5.32 -2.02 -20.72
C ALA A 21 -4.97 -2.46 -19.29
N MET A 22 -5.55 -3.57 -18.82
CA MET A 22 -5.20 -4.15 -17.52
C MET A 22 -3.72 -4.52 -17.45
N ASN A 23 -3.18 -5.15 -18.49
CA ASN A 23 -1.77 -5.54 -18.56
C ASN A 23 -0.84 -4.32 -18.63
N GLU A 24 -1.16 -3.32 -19.46
CA GLU A 24 -0.36 -2.10 -19.63
C GLU A 24 -0.25 -1.31 -18.32
N LEU A 25 -1.35 -1.23 -17.57
CA LEU A 25 -1.39 -0.57 -16.26
C LEU A 25 -0.93 -1.48 -15.11
N SER A 26 -0.56 -2.73 -15.40
CA SER A 26 -0.19 -3.74 -14.40
C SER A 26 -1.24 -3.85 -13.27
N LEU A 27 -2.51 -3.90 -13.65
CA LEU A 27 -3.65 -4.06 -12.75
C LEU A 27 -4.14 -5.50 -12.71
N ALA A 28 -4.59 -5.94 -11.55
CA ALA A 28 -5.26 -7.21 -11.33
C ALA A 28 -6.69 -7.01 -10.79
N ASN A 29 -7.51 -8.06 -10.86
CA ASN A 29 -8.83 -8.04 -10.21
C ASN A 29 -8.64 -7.89 -8.69
N GLY A 30 -9.31 -6.89 -8.11
CA GLY A 30 -9.19 -6.57 -6.69
C GLY A 30 -8.23 -5.40 -6.40
N ASP A 31 -7.44 -4.96 -7.38
CA ASP A 31 -6.62 -3.75 -7.22
C ASP A 31 -7.53 -2.52 -7.00
N THR A 32 -7.05 -1.62 -6.14
CA THR A 32 -7.69 -0.31 -5.94
C THR A 32 -7.12 0.69 -6.94
N VAL A 33 -7.99 1.54 -7.48
CA VAL A 33 -7.62 2.64 -8.37
C VAL A 33 -8.22 3.94 -7.85
N ASP A 34 -7.47 5.02 -8.00
CA ASP A 34 -7.96 6.36 -7.70
C ASP A 34 -8.76 6.87 -8.90
N LEU A 35 -9.96 7.40 -8.63
CA LEU A 35 -10.86 7.96 -9.63
C LEU A 35 -11.00 9.45 -9.40
N THR A 36 -10.52 10.24 -10.36
CA THR A 36 -10.66 11.70 -10.34
C THR A 36 -11.54 12.15 -11.50
N VAL A 37 -12.48 13.06 -11.24
CA VAL A 37 -13.29 13.72 -12.26
C VAL A 37 -12.79 15.14 -12.45
N SER A 38 -12.32 15.47 -13.66
CA SER A 38 -11.85 16.82 -13.98
C SER A 38 -12.11 17.12 -15.46
N ASN A 39 -12.56 18.34 -15.75
CA ASN A 39 -12.78 18.82 -17.13
C ASN A 39 -13.67 17.90 -17.99
N GLY A 40 -14.71 17.29 -17.39
CA GLY A 40 -15.60 16.36 -18.09
C GLY A 40 -14.96 15.00 -18.41
N GLN A 41 -13.78 14.71 -17.85
CA GLN A 41 -13.07 13.44 -18.01
C GLN A 41 -13.04 12.70 -16.68
N VAL A 42 -13.03 11.37 -16.78
CA VAL A 42 -12.72 10.47 -15.67
C VAL A 42 -11.29 9.98 -15.88
N ILE A 43 -10.43 10.23 -14.90
CA ILE A 43 -9.05 9.76 -14.88
C ILE A 43 -8.98 8.64 -13.83
N LEU A 44 -8.52 7.47 -14.26
CA LEU A 44 -8.28 6.32 -13.39
C LEU A 44 -6.78 6.10 -13.28
N GLU A 45 -6.26 6.10 -12.06
CA GLU A 45 -4.84 5.88 -11.78
C GLU A 45 -4.67 4.70 -10.83
N LYS A 46 -3.60 3.93 -10.99
CA LYS A 46 -3.29 2.85 -10.04
C LYS A 46 -3.05 3.49 -8.67
N ALA A 47 -3.82 3.06 -7.66
CA ALA A 47 -3.64 3.59 -6.32
C ALA A 47 -2.23 3.26 -5.84
N ARG A 48 -1.47 4.29 -5.43
CA ARG A 48 -0.19 4.07 -4.78
C ARG A 48 -0.47 3.60 -3.36
N LEU A 49 -0.03 2.40 -3.03
CA LEU A 49 0.04 1.96 -1.64
C LEU A 49 0.93 2.95 -0.89
N GLN A 50 0.33 3.77 -0.02
CA GLN A 50 1.09 4.49 0.99
C GLN A 50 1.51 3.47 2.05
N LEU A 51 2.61 2.77 1.79
CA LEU A 51 3.14 1.75 2.70
C LEU A 51 3.61 2.33 4.04
N ALA A 52 3.93 3.63 4.06
CA ALA A 52 4.23 4.42 5.23
C ALA A 52 4.13 5.92 4.87
N PRO A 53 3.91 6.80 5.86
CA PRO A 53 4.14 8.23 5.67
C PRO A 53 5.60 8.50 5.22
N PRO A 54 5.85 9.56 4.44
CA PRO A 54 7.20 9.99 4.09
C PRO A 54 8.09 10.18 5.34
N LEU A 55 9.39 9.94 5.19
CA LEU A 55 10.36 10.13 6.30
C LEU A 55 10.23 11.49 7.02
N PRO A 56 10.02 12.63 6.33
CA PRO A 56 9.80 13.91 7.00
C PRO A 56 8.55 13.93 7.91
N GLU A 57 7.46 13.28 7.50
CA GLU A 57 6.25 13.18 8.33
C GLU A 57 6.46 12.27 9.53
N MET A 58 7.23 11.18 9.36
CA MET A 58 7.62 10.31 10.47
C MET A 58 8.45 11.06 11.51
N ILE A 59 9.44 11.85 11.09
CA ILE A 59 10.26 12.67 11.98
C ILE A 59 9.42 13.73 12.69
N ALA A 60 8.55 14.43 11.95
CA ALA A 60 7.64 15.42 12.54
C ALA A 60 6.71 14.79 13.59
N GLU A 61 6.26 13.55 13.36
CA GLU A 61 5.45 12.81 14.32
C GLU A 61 6.25 12.39 15.56
N MET A 62 7.52 11.98 15.40
CA MET A 62 8.42 11.71 16.52
C MET A 62 8.63 12.97 17.39
N ASP A 63 8.87 14.12 16.76
CA ASP A 63 9.01 15.41 17.46
C ASP A 63 7.72 15.82 18.17
N ARG A 64 6.55 15.58 17.54
CA ARG A 64 5.23 15.88 18.12
C ARG A 64 4.92 15.01 19.34
N LEU A 65 5.29 13.73 19.30
CA LEU A 65 5.09 12.80 20.41
C LEU A 65 6.06 13.07 21.57
N GLY A 66 7.24 13.63 21.29
CA GLY A 66 8.24 13.97 22.30
C GLY A 66 9.05 12.75 22.76
N TRP A 67 10.25 13.02 23.28
CA TRP A 67 11.22 11.99 23.69
C TRP A 67 10.73 11.12 24.86
N GLU A 68 9.75 11.59 25.63
CA GLU A 68 9.08 10.80 26.66
C GLU A 68 8.38 9.54 26.11
N ASN A 69 8.07 9.53 24.80
CA ASN A 69 7.45 8.41 24.09
C ASN A 69 8.47 7.59 23.28
N GLU A 70 9.78 7.86 23.42
CA GLU A 70 10.81 7.07 22.76
C GLU A 70 10.75 5.60 23.26
N PRO A 71 10.60 4.62 22.35
CA PRO A 71 10.61 3.23 22.75
C PRO A 71 12.00 2.83 23.26
N GLY A 72 12.04 2.12 24.38
CA GLY A 72 13.29 1.60 24.93
C GLY A 72 14.01 0.68 23.92
N SER A 73 15.34 0.72 23.93
CA SER A 73 16.13 -0.23 23.15
C SER A 73 15.95 -1.65 23.71
N VAL A 74 15.87 -2.62 22.81
CA VAL A 74 15.82 -4.04 23.15
C VAL A 74 17.25 -4.58 23.16
N ASP A 75 17.68 -5.10 24.30
CA ASP A 75 18.88 -5.94 24.37
C ASP A 75 18.52 -7.33 23.83
N TRP A 76 19.00 -7.62 22.62
CA TRP A 76 18.78 -8.91 21.94
C TRP A 76 19.62 -10.04 22.55
N GLY A 77 20.48 -9.73 23.52
CA GLY A 77 21.40 -10.68 24.11
C GLY A 77 22.64 -10.92 23.25
N PRO A 78 23.49 -11.88 23.65
CA PRO A 78 24.68 -12.24 22.87
C PRO A 78 24.31 -12.85 21.52
N ASP A 79 25.23 -12.79 20.56
CA ASP A 79 25.11 -13.44 19.25
C ASP A 79 25.00 -14.96 19.42
N ALA A 80 23.76 -15.45 19.48
CA ALA A 80 23.43 -16.83 19.80
C ALA A 80 22.16 -17.25 19.04
N GLY A 81 22.31 -18.21 18.13
CA GLY A 81 21.18 -18.82 17.44
C GLY A 81 20.48 -19.88 18.29
N SER A 82 19.45 -20.50 17.71
CA SER A 82 18.69 -21.58 18.35
C SER A 82 19.48 -22.89 18.50
N GLU A 83 20.73 -22.96 18.03
CA GLU A 83 21.60 -24.13 18.17
C GLU A 83 22.20 -24.34 19.57
N ARG A 84 21.93 -23.48 20.56
CA ARG A 84 22.35 -23.71 21.95
C ARG A 84 21.62 -24.90 22.55
N ILE A 85 22.13 -26.09 22.30
CA ILE A 85 21.81 -27.29 23.06
C ILE A 85 22.57 -27.16 24.40
N SER A 86 21.88 -27.36 25.53
CA SER A 86 22.56 -27.38 26.83
C SER A 86 23.37 -28.67 26.92
N ASP A 87 24.63 -28.60 26.56
CA ASP A 87 25.57 -29.68 26.81
C ASP A 87 26.04 -29.53 28.28
N ARG A 88 25.61 -30.48 29.13
CA ARG A 88 25.97 -30.74 30.57
C ARG A 88 24.84 -30.50 31.57
N ASP A 89 24.64 -31.31 32.60
CA ASP A 89 25.20 -32.59 33.06
C ASP A 89 24.17 -33.22 34.02
#